data_AF-A0A7K3XK37-F1
#
_entry.id   AF-A0A7K3XK37-F1
#
_cell.length_a   1.000
_cell.length_b   1.000
_cell.length_c   1.000
_cell.angle_alpha   90.00
_cell.angle_beta   90.00
_cell.angle_gamma   90.00
#
_symmetry.space_group_name_H-M   'P 1'
#
loop_
_entity.id
_entity.type
_entity.pdbx_description
1 polymer ?
#
loop_
_entity_poly.entity_id
_entity_poly.type
_entity_poly.pdbx_seq_one_letter_code
_entity_poly.pdbx_strand_id
1 'polypeptide(L)'
;ILLFPDAVSLDDSKIANVQTAALKQCQELQDRVTVMDVKENDALGTTFRSKVGINYLSYGTAYTPWLKVNLPKNVTYSDVKGVIKRAGVAITLDGLTSDVDIKAAISDLNKAFADVANIDAKTKLLSPPNGNLRTALNTLGAAFLAVNNDSNLKSVFGFYYSIAAQIDKFIKAASPAVLTYSTLNADVIAAVTSNFNPTFFKVVGLETETAARIPTYIATVLTPTFVEASWAGVIGAAATNLIPVAGTPEDKRQIAFNNLLPLFEEINQSYLSLIVGAATTYTKKIDESLALRFPIYKSILTGVGNSMTSMPPSGAVVGVYAATDRIRGVWKAPANISLANVISPSVIFSKTELENLNVDAVAGKSINAIRSFLGKGTLIYGARTLAGNDNEWRYISVRRFFNMVEESTKNATEAFVFEPNDANTWVKVQAMIENFLSTLWRQGALQGMKPEHAFYVAVGLGKTMTALDILEGRMIIEIGMAAVRPAEFIILRFSHKMAES
;
A
#
# COMPACT_ATOMS: atom_id res chain seq x y z
N ILE A 1 0.90 -13.91 1.42
CA ILE A 1 2.37 -13.70 1.42
C ILE A 1 2.65 -12.36 2.07
N LEU A 2 3.64 -12.28 2.95
CA LEU A 2 4.11 -11.01 3.52
C LEU A 2 5.40 -10.57 2.80
N LEU A 3 5.43 -9.36 2.28
CA LEU A 3 6.62 -8.70 1.76
C LEU A 3 6.66 -7.25 2.22
N PHE A 4 7.85 -6.70 2.35
CA PHE A 4 8.09 -5.37 2.91
C PHE A 4 9.32 -4.73 2.25
N PRO A 5 9.28 -4.47 0.93
CA PRO A 5 10.45 -3.99 0.19
C PRO A 5 11.05 -2.71 0.77
N ASP A 6 10.23 -1.82 1.33
CA ASP A 6 10.69 -0.55 1.91
C ASP A 6 11.47 -0.74 3.23
N ALA A 7 11.32 -1.89 3.90
CA ALA A 7 12.00 -2.16 5.17
C ALA A 7 13.53 -2.24 5.02
N VAL A 8 14.04 -2.40 3.80
CA VAL A 8 15.48 -2.30 3.49
C VAL A 8 16.08 -0.93 3.78
N SER A 9 15.26 0.11 3.87
CA SER A 9 15.67 1.46 4.27
C SER A 9 15.91 1.60 5.79
N LEU A 10 15.41 0.67 6.60
CA LEU A 10 15.62 0.65 8.05
C LEU A 10 17.06 0.26 8.39
N ASP A 11 17.54 0.61 9.59
CA ASP A 11 18.79 0.08 10.10
C ASP A 11 18.76 -1.45 10.26
N ASP A 12 19.94 -2.08 10.34
CA ASP A 12 20.08 -3.54 10.31
C ASP A 12 19.32 -4.27 11.44
N SER A 13 19.17 -3.63 12.59
CA SER A 13 18.45 -4.23 13.73
C SER A 13 16.94 -4.10 13.54
N LYS A 14 16.46 -2.95 13.04
CA LYS A 14 15.04 -2.74 12.76
C LYS A 14 14.51 -3.60 11.62
N ILE A 15 15.26 -3.77 10.52
CA ILE A 15 14.83 -4.71 9.47
C ILE A 15 14.75 -6.14 9.99
N ALA A 16 15.71 -6.58 10.81
CA ALA A 16 15.70 -7.91 11.40
C ALA A 16 14.49 -8.13 12.32
N ASN A 17 14.08 -7.10 13.08
CA ASN A 17 12.87 -7.16 13.90
C ASN A 17 11.61 -7.35 13.03
N VAL A 18 11.48 -6.63 11.91
CA VAL A 18 10.37 -6.79 10.97
C VAL A 18 10.36 -8.20 10.38
N GLN A 19 11.51 -8.69 9.93
CA GLN A 19 11.67 -10.04 9.37
C GLN A 19 11.32 -11.13 10.38
N THR A 20 11.78 -11.00 11.63
CA THR A 20 11.49 -11.95 12.72
C THR A 20 10.00 -11.92 13.09
N ALA A 21 9.38 -10.74 13.16
CA ALA A 21 7.96 -10.60 13.41
C ALA A 21 7.10 -11.22 12.29
N ALA A 22 7.51 -11.03 11.03
CA ALA A 22 6.84 -11.64 9.89
C ALA A 22 6.93 -13.18 9.93
N LEU A 23 8.11 -13.74 10.24
CA LEU A 23 8.28 -15.18 10.43
C LEU A 23 7.38 -15.73 11.54
N LYS A 24 7.34 -15.04 12.68
CA LYS A 24 6.48 -15.42 13.81
C LYS A 24 5.01 -15.42 13.40
N GLN A 25 4.53 -14.38 12.73
CA GLN A 25 3.15 -14.33 12.26
C GLN A 25 2.84 -15.44 11.25
N CYS A 26 3.77 -15.74 10.34
CA CYS A 26 3.60 -16.84 9.39
C CYS A 26 3.48 -18.19 10.10
N GLN A 27 4.26 -18.43 11.16
CA GLN A 27 4.15 -19.63 11.97
C GLN A 27 2.83 -19.69 12.77
N GLU A 28 2.38 -18.57 13.34
CA GLU A 28 1.16 -18.54 14.17
C GLU A 28 -0.10 -18.80 13.33
N LEU A 29 -0.14 -18.27 12.10
CA LEU A 29 -1.32 -18.37 11.24
C LEU A 29 -1.26 -19.55 10.27
N GLN A 30 -0.07 -20.03 9.91
CA GLN A 30 0.22 -21.16 9.03
C GLN A 30 -0.36 -21.09 7.59
N ASP A 31 -1.09 -20.03 7.26
CA ASP A 31 -1.72 -19.78 5.96
C ASP A 31 -0.85 -18.93 5.02
N ARG A 32 0.32 -18.45 5.48
CA ARG A 32 1.17 -17.50 4.74
C ARG A 32 2.66 -17.76 4.94
N VAL A 33 3.45 -17.27 3.99
CA VAL A 33 4.92 -17.21 4.05
C VAL A 33 5.39 -15.77 3.87
N THR A 34 6.60 -15.47 4.32
CA THR A 34 7.24 -14.17 4.12
C THR A 34 8.36 -14.25 3.07
N VAL A 35 8.39 -13.27 2.16
CA VAL A 35 9.44 -13.08 1.16
C VAL A 35 10.23 -11.84 1.54
N MET A 36 11.52 -12.02 1.80
CA MET A 36 12.40 -11.00 2.37
C MET A 36 13.42 -10.54 1.34
N ASP A 37 13.79 -9.27 1.44
CA ASP A 37 14.92 -8.69 0.73
C ASP A 37 16.15 -8.66 1.62
N VAL A 38 17.30 -8.94 1.02
CA VAL A 38 18.60 -8.64 1.60
C VAL A 38 18.98 -7.21 1.22
N LYS A 39 19.64 -6.48 2.12
CA LYS A 39 20.10 -5.11 1.85
C LYS A 39 21.10 -5.07 0.69
N GLU A 40 21.10 -3.95 -0.06
CA GLU A 40 21.94 -3.80 -1.25
C GLU A 40 23.43 -3.95 -0.94
N ASN A 41 23.89 -3.39 0.19
CA ASN A 41 25.27 -3.47 0.65
C ASN A 41 25.63 -4.80 1.35
N ASP A 42 24.68 -5.73 1.47
CA ASP A 42 24.86 -7.06 2.07
C ASP A 42 24.48 -8.15 1.05
N ALA A 43 24.87 -8.03 -0.23
CA ALA A 43 24.42 -8.94 -1.28
C ALA A 43 24.70 -10.45 -0.99
N LEU A 44 25.72 -10.77 -0.19
CA LEU A 44 26.03 -12.13 0.25
C LEU A 44 25.24 -12.57 1.50
N GLY A 45 24.51 -11.65 2.13
CA GLY A 45 23.61 -11.89 3.26
C GLY A 45 24.30 -12.21 4.57
N THR A 46 25.53 -11.75 4.78
CA THR A 46 26.30 -12.02 6.00
C THR A 46 25.62 -11.38 7.21
N THR A 47 25.28 -10.09 7.09
CA THR A 47 24.59 -9.36 8.16
C THR A 47 23.18 -9.89 8.35
N PHE A 48 22.44 -10.10 7.26
CA PHE A 48 21.10 -10.70 7.28
C PHE A 48 21.07 -12.01 8.07
N ARG A 49 21.98 -12.95 7.76
CA ARG A 49 22.05 -14.25 8.44
C ARG A 49 22.34 -14.13 9.92
N SER A 50 23.22 -13.22 10.33
CA SER A 50 23.53 -13.02 11.75
C SER A 50 22.35 -12.50 12.56
N LYS A 51 21.40 -11.78 11.93
CA LYS A 51 20.33 -11.06 12.65
C LYS A 51 18.93 -11.67 12.55
N VAL A 52 18.57 -12.35 11.48
CA VAL A 52 17.19 -12.87 11.25
C VAL A 52 16.75 -13.97 12.25
N GLY A 53 17.64 -14.42 13.14
CA GLY A 53 17.36 -15.48 14.12
C GLY A 53 17.30 -16.87 13.49
N ILE A 54 16.86 -17.86 14.26
CA ILE A 54 16.80 -19.29 13.85
C ILE A 54 15.39 -19.88 13.90
N ASN A 55 14.39 -19.08 14.29
CA ASN A 55 13.03 -19.55 14.50
C ASN A 55 12.23 -19.49 13.19
N TYR A 56 11.39 -20.49 12.98
CA TYR A 56 10.36 -20.51 11.92
C TYR A 56 10.89 -20.34 10.49
N LEU A 57 12.14 -20.73 10.26
CA LEU A 57 12.85 -20.53 8.99
C LEU A 57 12.14 -21.17 7.77
N SER A 58 11.32 -22.20 7.99
CA SER A 58 10.51 -22.84 6.96
C SER A 58 9.43 -21.92 6.36
N TYR A 59 9.03 -20.88 7.08
CA TYR A 59 8.00 -19.92 6.64
C TYR A 59 8.56 -18.69 5.93
N GLY A 60 9.88 -18.57 5.85
CA GLY A 60 10.55 -17.44 5.20
C GLY A 60 11.35 -17.86 3.98
N THR A 61 11.56 -16.92 3.07
CA THR A 61 12.52 -17.04 1.97
C THR A 61 13.14 -15.68 1.72
N ALA A 62 14.42 -15.63 1.35
CA ALA A 62 15.15 -14.40 1.06
C ALA A 62 15.68 -14.41 -0.38
N TYR A 63 15.74 -13.23 -0.99
CA TYR A 63 16.23 -13.04 -2.36
C TYR A 63 17.32 -11.96 -2.44
N THR A 64 18.31 -12.21 -3.29
CA THR A 64 19.47 -11.33 -3.56
C THR A 64 19.95 -11.51 -5.01
N PRO A 65 20.62 -10.53 -5.64
CA PRO A 65 20.84 -9.17 -5.18
C PRO A 65 19.69 -8.25 -5.60
N TRP A 66 19.86 -6.95 -5.38
CA TRP A 66 18.96 -5.94 -5.90
C TRP A 66 18.92 -5.96 -7.43
N LEU A 67 17.85 -5.41 -7.99
CA LEU A 67 17.57 -5.42 -9.42
C LEU A 67 17.77 -4.03 -9.99
N LYS A 68 18.56 -3.93 -11.05
CA LYS A 68 18.61 -2.74 -11.90
C LYS A 68 17.45 -2.81 -12.88
N VAL A 69 16.52 -1.88 -12.74
CA VAL A 69 15.28 -1.85 -13.52
C VAL A 69 15.22 -0.64 -14.44
N ASN A 70 14.49 -0.78 -15.55
CA ASN A 70 14.17 0.30 -16.46
C ASN A 70 12.72 0.77 -16.23
N LEU A 71 12.43 1.28 -15.03
CA LEU A 71 11.12 1.85 -14.74
C LEU A 71 11.13 3.34 -15.09
N PRO A 72 10.11 3.85 -15.80
CA PRO A 72 10.01 5.27 -16.09
C PRO A 72 9.94 6.06 -14.78
N LYS A 73 10.81 7.06 -14.64
CA LYS A 73 10.82 7.96 -13.48
C LYS A 73 10.17 9.27 -13.89
N ASN A 74 9.22 9.74 -13.09
CA ASN A 74 8.72 11.10 -13.21
C ASN A 74 9.54 11.99 -12.28
N VAL A 75 10.67 12.50 -12.76
CA VAL A 75 11.56 13.39 -11.99
C VAL A 75 11.06 14.82 -12.17
N THR A 76 10.77 15.47 -11.06
CA THR A 76 10.23 16.84 -11.00
C THR A 76 11.15 17.75 -10.22
N TYR A 77 10.85 19.05 -10.19
CA TYR A 77 11.62 20.01 -9.40
C TYR A 77 11.69 19.64 -7.92
N SER A 78 10.62 19.08 -7.35
CA SER A 78 10.59 18.66 -5.94
C SER A 78 11.63 17.60 -5.60
N ASP A 79 11.99 16.75 -6.56
CA ASP A 79 12.96 15.67 -6.36
C ASP A 79 14.40 16.18 -6.35
N VAL A 80 14.64 17.31 -7.04
CA VAL A 80 16.01 17.81 -7.25
C VAL A 80 16.34 19.06 -6.45
N LYS A 81 15.36 19.93 -6.10
CA LYS A 81 15.60 21.28 -5.56
C LYS A 81 16.51 21.36 -4.33
N GLY A 82 16.56 20.31 -3.51
CA GLY A 82 17.35 20.28 -2.26
C GLY A 82 18.65 19.48 -2.33
N VAL A 83 18.96 18.84 -3.47
CA VAL A 83 20.05 17.85 -3.57
C VAL A 83 21.10 18.20 -4.63
N ILE A 84 20.96 19.35 -5.31
CA ILE A 84 21.89 19.79 -6.34
C ILE A 84 23.23 20.17 -5.70
N LYS A 85 24.32 19.66 -6.28
CA LYS A 85 25.69 19.98 -5.89
C LYS A 85 26.53 20.34 -7.11
N ARG A 86 27.39 21.35 -6.97
CA ARG A 86 28.42 21.71 -7.96
C ARG A 86 29.79 21.57 -7.30
N ALA A 87 30.65 20.72 -7.86
CA ALA A 87 31.96 20.39 -7.28
C ALA A 87 31.87 19.96 -5.79
N GLY A 88 30.84 19.18 -5.43
CA GLY A 88 30.60 18.71 -4.06
C GLY A 88 29.92 19.70 -3.12
N VAL A 89 29.80 20.98 -3.52
CA VAL A 89 29.15 22.04 -2.72
C VAL A 89 27.68 22.13 -3.08
N ALA A 90 26.80 22.15 -2.07
CA ALA A 90 25.36 22.31 -2.28
C ALA A 90 25.05 23.67 -2.92
N ILE A 91 24.20 23.66 -3.94
CA ILE A 91 23.79 24.86 -4.66
C ILE A 91 22.30 24.76 -4.98
N THR A 92 21.60 25.87 -4.96
CA THR A 92 20.19 25.94 -5.37
C THR A 92 20.09 26.06 -6.89
N LEU A 93 18.91 25.78 -7.46
CA LEU A 93 18.72 25.82 -8.91
C LEU A 93 18.95 27.23 -9.50
N ASP A 94 18.60 28.28 -8.76
CA ASP A 94 18.83 29.68 -9.13
C ASP A 94 20.33 30.06 -9.11
N GLY A 95 21.14 29.37 -8.30
CA GLY A 95 22.60 29.52 -8.28
C GLY A 95 23.28 28.98 -9.55
N LEU A 96 22.56 28.22 -10.39
CA LEU A 96 23.10 27.67 -11.64
C LEU A 96 22.93 28.61 -12.85
N THR A 97 22.33 29.79 -12.67
CA THR A 97 22.09 30.74 -13.76
C THR A 97 22.29 32.18 -13.31
N SER A 98 22.68 33.06 -14.25
CA SER A 98 22.68 34.52 -14.05
C SER A 98 21.49 35.21 -14.71
N ASP A 99 20.69 34.47 -15.50
CA ASP A 99 19.53 34.99 -16.22
C ASP A 99 18.41 35.37 -15.24
N VAL A 100 17.95 36.62 -15.34
CA VAL A 100 16.96 37.21 -14.42
C VAL A 100 15.58 36.60 -14.60
N ASP A 101 15.18 36.27 -15.83
CA ASP A 101 13.87 35.70 -16.14
C ASP A 101 13.79 34.25 -15.67
N ILE A 102 14.88 33.49 -15.81
CA ILE A 102 14.97 32.12 -15.27
C ILE A 102 14.93 32.15 -13.75
N LYS A 103 15.64 33.08 -13.09
CA LYS A 103 15.56 33.24 -11.63
C LYS A 103 14.16 33.57 -11.15
N ALA A 104 13.45 34.44 -11.87
CA ALA A 104 12.05 34.75 -11.57
C ALA A 104 11.16 33.50 -11.67
N ALA A 105 11.31 32.71 -12.75
CA ALA A 105 10.57 31.46 -12.92
C ALA A 105 10.87 30.42 -11.83
N ILE A 106 12.12 30.30 -11.39
CA ILE A 106 12.51 29.43 -10.25
C ILE A 106 11.88 29.91 -8.94
N SER A 107 11.84 31.22 -8.72
CA SER A 107 11.18 31.83 -7.55
C SER A 107 9.69 31.52 -7.53
N ASP A 108 9.02 31.67 -8.67
CA ASP A 108 7.59 31.35 -8.81
C ASP A 108 7.32 29.86 -8.61
N LEU A 109 8.19 28.98 -9.13
CA LEU A 109 8.10 27.55 -8.90
C LEU A 109 8.25 27.20 -7.41
N ASN A 110 9.21 27.82 -6.72
CA ASN A 110 9.38 27.64 -5.27
C ASN A 110 8.13 28.06 -4.49
N LYS A 111 7.54 29.21 -4.82
CA LYS A 111 6.29 29.69 -4.22
C LYS A 111 5.13 28.73 -4.49
N ALA A 112 4.96 28.26 -5.73
CA ALA A 112 3.91 27.33 -6.10
C ALA A 112 4.00 26.01 -5.31
N PHE A 113 5.20 25.43 -5.16
CA PHE A 113 5.40 24.24 -4.33
C PHE A 113 5.16 24.49 -2.84
N ALA A 114 5.56 25.66 -2.32
CA ALA A 114 5.30 26.05 -0.94
C ALA A 114 3.79 26.20 -0.68
N ASP A 115 3.07 26.77 -1.63
CA ASP A 115 1.61 26.93 -1.59
C ASP A 115 0.90 25.57 -1.62
N VAL A 116 1.32 24.62 -2.45
CA VAL A 116 0.78 23.23 -2.45
C VAL A 116 0.97 22.57 -1.08
N ALA A 117 2.18 22.65 -0.50
CA ALA A 117 2.47 22.08 0.81
C ALA A 117 1.65 22.76 1.93
N ASN A 118 1.49 24.08 1.85
CA ASN A 118 0.67 24.85 2.77
C ASN A 118 -0.81 24.46 2.67
N ILE A 119 -1.37 24.36 1.45
CA ILE A 119 -2.76 23.92 1.23
C ILE A 119 -2.99 22.53 1.82
N ASP A 120 -2.12 21.55 1.54
CA ASP A 120 -2.24 20.19 2.07
C ASP A 120 -2.20 20.18 3.61
N ALA A 121 -1.22 20.87 4.21
CA ALA A 121 -1.09 20.96 5.66
C ALA A 121 -2.32 21.60 6.32
N LYS A 122 -2.88 22.67 5.74
CA LYS A 122 -4.07 23.33 6.29
C LYS A 122 -5.35 22.54 6.04
N THR A 123 -5.45 21.81 4.93
CA THR A 123 -6.59 20.93 4.63
C THR A 123 -6.68 19.79 5.64
N LYS A 124 -5.56 19.17 6.00
CA LYS A 124 -5.50 18.09 7.01
C LYS A 124 -6.00 18.54 8.39
N LEU A 125 -5.75 19.80 8.76
CA LEU A 125 -6.22 20.37 10.02
C LEU A 125 -7.75 20.54 10.07
N LEU A 126 -8.43 20.59 8.91
CA LEU A 126 -9.89 20.64 8.84
C LEU A 126 -10.54 19.26 9.08
N SER A 127 -9.76 18.17 9.09
CA SER A 127 -10.26 16.82 9.37
C SER A 127 -9.34 16.05 10.32
N PRO A 128 -9.41 16.29 11.63
CA PRO A 128 -8.57 15.57 12.59
C PRO A 128 -8.88 14.06 12.63
N PRO A 129 -7.87 13.17 12.83
CA PRO A 129 -6.46 13.51 12.98
C PRO A 129 -5.70 13.70 11.68
N ASN A 130 -6.22 13.30 10.49
CA ASN A 130 -5.62 13.49 9.14
C ASN A 130 -6.56 13.03 7.99
N GLY A 131 -7.87 13.27 8.09
CA GLY A 131 -8.85 12.91 7.05
C GLY A 131 -8.96 13.96 5.94
N ASN A 132 -9.94 13.78 5.05
CA ASN A 132 -10.34 14.79 4.07
C ASN A 132 -11.66 15.46 4.52
N LEU A 133 -12.09 16.51 3.81
CA LEU A 133 -13.31 17.26 4.17
C LEU A 133 -14.54 16.34 4.29
N ARG A 134 -14.65 15.32 3.42
CA ARG A 134 -15.75 14.34 3.43
C ARG A 134 -15.72 13.52 4.71
N THR A 135 -14.55 13.04 5.12
CA THR A 135 -14.40 12.28 6.37
C THR A 135 -14.87 13.09 7.56
N ALA A 136 -14.48 14.37 7.66
CA ALA A 136 -14.94 15.25 8.72
C ALA A 136 -16.48 15.44 8.72
N LEU A 137 -17.09 15.71 7.56
CA LEU A 137 -18.54 15.84 7.47
C LEU A 137 -19.25 14.54 7.86
N ASN A 138 -18.77 13.38 7.42
CA ASN A 138 -19.37 12.09 7.75
C ASN A 138 -19.35 11.83 9.26
N THR A 139 -18.26 12.17 9.94
CA THR A 139 -18.15 12.04 11.40
C THR A 139 -19.15 12.94 12.12
N LEU A 140 -19.23 14.22 11.73
CA LEU A 140 -20.17 15.18 12.34
C LEU A 140 -21.63 14.83 12.02
N GLY A 141 -21.90 14.39 10.79
CA GLY A 141 -23.21 13.93 10.35
C GLY A 141 -23.67 12.68 11.12
N ALA A 142 -22.78 11.71 11.33
CA ALA A 142 -23.08 10.54 12.15
C ALA A 142 -23.41 10.92 13.60
N ALA A 143 -22.67 11.88 14.19
CA ALA A 143 -22.96 12.38 15.53
C ALA A 143 -24.33 13.08 15.61
N PHE A 144 -24.69 13.88 14.59
CA PHE A 144 -25.99 14.51 14.49
C PHE A 144 -27.14 13.50 14.31
N LEU A 145 -26.97 12.50 13.45
CA LEU A 145 -27.98 11.46 13.22
C LEU A 145 -28.17 10.54 14.43
N ALA A 146 -27.10 10.31 15.22
CA ALA A 146 -27.19 9.57 16.47
C ALA A 146 -27.91 10.35 17.56
N VAL A 147 -27.69 11.67 17.64
CA VAL A 147 -28.34 12.56 18.61
C VAL A 147 -28.71 13.90 17.94
N ASN A 148 -29.98 14.02 17.55
CA ASN A 148 -30.52 15.21 16.87
C ASN A 148 -30.77 16.37 17.86
N ASN A 149 -29.73 17.13 18.19
CA ASN A 149 -29.79 18.29 19.07
C ASN A 149 -29.11 19.54 18.46
N ASP A 150 -29.35 20.69 19.09
CA ASP A 150 -28.84 21.99 18.61
C ASP A 150 -27.30 22.04 18.57
N SER A 151 -26.61 21.42 19.54
CA SER A 151 -25.14 21.40 19.63
C SER A 151 -24.50 20.63 18.47
N ASN A 152 -25.06 19.48 18.11
CA ASN A 152 -24.54 18.65 17.03
C ASN A 152 -24.80 19.32 15.68
N LEU A 153 -25.98 19.90 15.46
CA LEU A 153 -26.26 20.68 14.25
C LEU A 153 -25.33 21.90 14.15
N LYS A 154 -25.12 22.62 15.25
CA LYS A 154 -24.19 23.75 15.30
C LYS A 154 -22.74 23.33 14.99
N SER A 155 -22.34 22.14 15.41
CA SER A 155 -21.02 21.59 15.07
C SER A 155 -20.88 21.32 13.57
N VAL A 156 -21.95 20.87 12.91
CA VAL A 156 -22.00 20.74 11.44
C VAL A 156 -21.83 22.11 10.79
N PHE A 157 -22.63 23.13 11.14
CA PHE A 157 -22.46 24.50 10.60
C PHE A 157 -21.05 25.05 10.86
N GLY A 158 -20.53 24.87 12.08
CA GLY A 158 -19.18 25.26 12.48
C GLY A 158 -18.09 24.68 11.58
N PHE A 159 -18.27 23.47 11.05
CA PHE A 159 -17.35 22.87 10.09
C PHE A 159 -17.38 23.56 8.73
N TYR A 160 -18.55 23.99 8.22
CA TYR A 160 -18.61 24.79 7.00
C TYR A 160 -17.85 26.11 7.21
N TYR A 161 -18.07 26.76 8.35
CA TYR A 161 -17.37 28.01 8.66
C TYR A 161 -15.87 27.84 8.87
N SER A 162 -15.39 26.69 9.36
CA SER A 162 -13.95 26.43 9.44
C SER A 162 -13.32 26.29 8.05
N ILE A 163 -14.03 25.70 7.08
CA ILE A 163 -13.62 25.68 5.67
C ILE A 163 -13.53 27.11 5.14
N ALA A 164 -14.58 27.91 5.30
CA ALA A 164 -14.58 29.32 4.86
C ALA A 164 -13.45 30.14 5.49
N ALA A 165 -13.25 30.00 6.80
CA ALA A 165 -12.17 30.68 7.52
C ALA A 165 -10.80 30.28 7.00
N GLN A 166 -10.62 29.02 6.59
CA GLN A 166 -9.37 28.56 6.00
C GLN A 166 -9.16 29.07 4.58
N ILE A 167 -10.22 29.16 3.78
CA ILE A 167 -10.15 29.78 2.44
C ILE A 167 -9.83 31.27 2.55
N ASP A 168 -10.46 32.00 3.48
CA ASP A 168 -10.17 33.41 3.78
C ASP A 168 -8.69 33.60 4.17
N LYS A 169 -8.15 32.71 4.99
CA LYS A 169 -6.72 32.71 5.35
C LYS A 169 -5.76 32.46 4.18
N PHE A 170 -6.19 31.82 3.09
CA PHE A 170 -5.36 31.62 1.90
C PHE A 170 -5.21 32.91 1.07
N ILE A 171 -6.19 33.81 1.13
CA ILE A 171 -6.20 35.05 0.34
C ILE A 171 -5.84 36.30 1.16
N LYS A 172 -5.94 36.24 2.48
CA LYS A 172 -5.63 37.34 3.40
C LYS A 172 -4.13 37.63 3.48
N ALA A 173 -3.72 38.83 3.06
CA ALA A 173 -2.31 39.23 2.98
C ALA A 173 -1.52 39.09 4.30
N ALA A 174 -2.15 39.35 5.45
CA ALA A 174 -1.51 39.24 6.77
C ALA A 174 -1.52 37.80 7.35
N SER A 175 -2.11 36.84 6.65
CA SER A 175 -2.25 35.47 7.12
C SER A 175 -0.95 34.68 6.91
N PRO A 176 -0.51 33.87 7.90
CA PRO A 176 0.61 32.95 7.71
C PRO A 176 0.30 31.82 6.72
N ALA A 177 -0.97 31.67 6.32
CA ALA A 177 -1.39 30.70 5.32
C ALA A 177 -1.58 31.33 3.94
N VAL A 178 -1.26 32.61 3.73
CA VAL A 178 -1.47 33.28 2.43
C VAL A 178 -0.76 32.54 1.30
N LEU A 179 -1.44 32.40 0.17
CA LEU A 179 -0.84 31.84 -1.05
C LEU A 179 0.08 32.89 -1.67
N THR A 180 1.34 32.51 -1.86
CA THR A 180 2.43 33.42 -2.21
C THR A 180 2.69 33.49 -3.71
N TYR A 181 2.28 32.46 -4.48
CA TYR A 181 2.31 32.50 -5.93
C TYR A 181 1.14 33.34 -6.44
N SER A 182 1.45 34.47 -7.07
CA SER A 182 0.51 35.55 -7.37
C SER A 182 -0.65 35.11 -8.28
N THR A 183 -0.39 34.30 -9.31
CA THR A 183 -1.45 33.82 -10.22
C THR A 183 -2.42 32.88 -9.50
N LEU A 184 -1.92 31.95 -8.67
CA LEU A 184 -2.79 31.08 -7.87
C LEU A 184 -3.59 31.90 -6.85
N ASN A 185 -2.96 32.86 -6.18
CA ASN A 185 -3.66 33.73 -5.23
C ASN A 185 -4.80 34.50 -5.90
N ALA A 186 -4.54 35.10 -7.07
CA ALA A 186 -5.55 35.82 -7.86
C ALA A 186 -6.72 34.91 -8.29
N ASP A 187 -6.41 33.69 -8.77
CA ASP A 187 -7.44 32.71 -9.16
C ASP A 187 -8.28 32.25 -7.96
N VAL A 188 -7.67 32.05 -6.79
CA VAL A 188 -8.40 31.68 -5.58
C VAL A 188 -9.29 32.84 -5.12
N ILE A 189 -8.84 34.10 -5.22
CA ILE A 189 -9.68 35.28 -4.95
C ILE A 189 -10.89 35.32 -5.91
N ALA A 190 -10.68 35.06 -7.20
CA ALA A 190 -11.74 34.98 -8.18
C ALA A 190 -12.73 33.84 -7.84
N ALA A 191 -12.22 32.66 -7.51
CA ALA A 191 -13.01 31.51 -7.10
C ALA A 191 -13.83 31.77 -5.81
N VAL A 192 -13.29 32.54 -4.86
CA VAL A 192 -14.04 32.98 -3.68
C VAL A 192 -15.25 33.80 -4.11
N THR A 193 -15.07 34.73 -5.05
CA THR A 193 -16.16 35.59 -5.53
C THR A 193 -17.21 34.81 -6.33
N SER A 194 -16.78 33.93 -7.24
CA SER A 194 -17.69 33.26 -8.19
C SER A 194 -18.33 31.97 -7.69
N ASN A 195 -17.66 31.23 -6.79
CA ASN A 195 -18.08 29.89 -6.38
C ASN A 195 -18.33 29.80 -4.87
N PHE A 196 -17.34 30.17 -4.04
CA PHE A 196 -17.47 29.96 -2.59
C PHE A 196 -18.46 30.93 -1.95
N ASN A 197 -18.40 32.22 -2.29
CA ASN A 197 -19.29 33.23 -1.72
C ASN A 197 -20.77 32.88 -1.95
N PRO A 198 -21.25 32.59 -3.18
CA PRO A 198 -22.65 32.21 -3.41
C PRO A 198 -23.09 30.98 -2.60
N THR A 199 -22.23 29.96 -2.46
CA THR A 199 -22.58 28.76 -1.69
C THR A 199 -22.58 29.03 -0.18
N PHE A 200 -21.60 29.78 0.34
CA PHE A 200 -21.56 30.17 1.76
C PHE A 200 -22.66 31.17 2.14
N PHE A 201 -23.10 32.02 1.22
CA PHE A 201 -24.29 32.86 1.40
C PHE A 201 -25.52 32.00 1.70
N LYS A 202 -25.71 30.89 0.97
CA LYS A 202 -26.80 29.93 1.24
C LYS A 202 -26.61 29.24 2.60
N VAL A 203 -25.38 28.86 2.97
CA VAL A 203 -25.09 28.25 4.29
C VAL A 203 -25.46 29.20 5.44
N VAL A 204 -25.02 30.46 5.37
CA VAL A 204 -25.33 31.47 6.40
C VAL A 204 -26.82 31.79 6.42
N GLY A 205 -27.45 31.89 5.24
CA GLY A 205 -28.90 32.07 5.14
C GLY A 205 -29.69 30.92 5.77
N LEU A 206 -29.22 29.68 5.60
CA LEU A 206 -29.83 28.49 6.20
C LEU A 206 -29.66 28.44 7.72
N GLU A 207 -28.50 28.83 8.26
CA GLU A 207 -28.31 28.91 9.72
C GLU A 207 -29.15 30.04 10.32
N THR A 208 -29.23 31.18 9.63
CA THR A 208 -30.07 32.32 10.02
C THR A 208 -31.55 31.90 10.06
N GLU A 209 -32.01 31.16 9.06
CA GLU A 209 -33.35 30.58 9.06
C GLU A 209 -33.54 29.58 10.21
N THR A 210 -32.55 28.72 10.47
CA THR A 210 -32.60 27.74 11.57
C THR A 210 -32.80 28.44 12.92
N ALA A 211 -32.01 29.50 13.20
CA ALA A 211 -32.15 30.30 14.42
C ALA A 211 -33.51 31.02 14.52
N ALA A 212 -34.06 31.49 13.40
CA ALA A 212 -35.38 32.11 13.38
C ALA A 212 -36.53 31.10 13.59
N ARG A 213 -36.35 29.84 13.16
CA ARG A 213 -37.38 28.78 13.21
C ARG A 213 -37.34 27.94 14.47
N ILE A 214 -36.22 27.94 15.19
CA ILE A 214 -35.95 27.14 16.40
C ILE A 214 -35.44 28.09 17.50
N PRO A 215 -36.29 28.53 18.45
CA PRO A 215 -35.92 29.53 19.46
C PRO A 215 -34.73 29.14 20.36
N THR A 216 -34.46 27.84 20.53
CA THR A 216 -33.33 27.34 21.33
C THR A 216 -32.00 27.34 20.58
N TYR A 217 -32.04 27.38 19.24
CA TYR A 217 -30.85 27.32 18.41
C TYR A 217 -30.17 28.69 18.34
N ILE A 218 -28.91 28.75 18.80
CA ILE A 218 -28.10 29.96 18.73
C ILE A 218 -27.13 29.84 17.56
N ALA A 219 -27.29 30.69 16.55
CA ALA A 219 -26.41 30.75 15.39
C ALA A 219 -24.93 30.96 15.75
N THR A 220 -24.05 30.54 14.86
CA THR A 220 -22.60 30.71 15.04
C THR A 220 -22.21 32.16 14.83
N VAL A 221 -21.38 32.72 15.72
CA VAL A 221 -20.83 34.06 15.54
C VAL A 221 -19.75 33.99 14.48
N LEU A 222 -19.98 34.70 13.37
CA LEU A 222 -19.11 34.62 12.20
C LEU A 222 -17.88 35.54 12.27
N THR A 223 -17.67 36.33 13.31
CA THR A 223 -16.47 37.19 13.39
C THR A 223 -15.24 36.39 13.90
N PRO A 224 -14.07 36.39 13.22
CA PRO A 224 -13.67 37.07 11.99
C PRO A 224 -13.62 36.15 10.74
N THR A 225 -14.54 35.22 10.60
CA THR A 225 -14.77 34.44 9.36
C THR A 225 -15.38 35.38 8.31
N PHE A 226 -14.88 35.41 7.07
CA PHE A 226 -15.33 36.32 5.99
C PHE A 226 -14.87 37.78 6.12
N VAL A 227 -13.57 38.01 6.27
CA VAL A 227 -13.03 39.39 6.42
C VAL A 227 -12.68 40.01 5.08
N GLU A 228 -12.23 39.20 4.12
CA GLU A 228 -11.78 39.71 2.83
C GLU A 228 -12.96 40.18 1.95
N ALA A 229 -12.73 41.22 1.14
CA ALA A 229 -13.78 41.86 0.32
C ALA A 229 -14.48 40.89 -0.66
N SER A 230 -13.81 39.80 -1.05
CA SER A 230 -14.36 38.73 -1.89
C SER A 230 -15.55 38.00 -1.24
N TRP A 231 -15.75 38.14 0.07
CA TRP A 231 -16.87 37.57 0.83
C TRP A 231 -18.05 38.53 1.04
N ALA A 232 -18.13 39.61 0.26
CA ALA A 232 -19.20 40.59 0.36
C ALA A 232 -20.60 39.95 0.40
N GLY A 233 -21.41 40.38 1.37
CA GLY A 233 -22.82 39.96 1.52
C GLY A 233 -23.05 38.65 2.28
N VAL A 234 -22.01 37.86 2.59
CA VAL A 234 -22.17 36.59 3.32
C VAL A 234 -22.59 36.82 4.77
N ILE A 235 -21.96 37.78 5.46
CA ILE A 235 -22.40 38.19 6.80
C ILE A 235 -23.72 38.94 6.66
N GLY A 236 -24.77 38.44 7.32
CA GLY A 236 -26.11 39.01 7.24
C GLY A 236 -26.94 38.48 6.05
N ALA A 237 -26.55 37.34 5.47
CA ALA A 237 -27.34 36.68 4.43
C ALA A 237 -28.79 36.42 4.89
N ALA A 238 -29.75 36.68 3.99
CA ALA A 238 -31.17 36.49 4.27
C ALA A 238 -31.54 34.99 4.42
N ALA A 239 -32.60 34.71 5.17
CA ALA A 239 -33.13 33.36 5.36
C ALA A 239 -33.47 32.68 4.02
N THR A 240 -33.15 31.39 3.89
CA THR A 240 -33.33 30.64 2.63
C THR A 240 -34.78 30.30 2.29
N ASN A 241 -35.69 30.36 3.26
CA ASN A 241 -37.09 29.90 3.18
C ASN A 241 -37.24 28.41 2.83
N LEU A 242 -36.27 27.58 3.23
CA LEU A 242 -36.26 26.13 2.98
C LEU A 242 -36.76 25.31 4.19
N ILE A 243 -36.88 25.94 5.36
CA ILE A 243 -37.33 25.31 6.61
C ILE A 243 -38.79 25.75 6.85
N PRO A 244 -39.76 24.81 6.84
CA PRO A 244 -41.16 25.13 7.07
C PRO A 244 -41.43 25.80 8.42
N VAL A 245 -42.48 26.64 8.46
CA VAL A 245 -42.93 27.30 9.71
C VAL A 245 -43.45 26.26 10.71
N ALA A 246 -44.29 25.35 10.22
CA ALA A 246 -44.87 24.24 10.97
C ALA A 246 -43.86 23.09 11.15
N GLY A 247 -44.07 22.24 12.17
CA GLY A 247 -43.22 21.08 12.46
C GLY A 247 -42.47 21.19 13.79
N THR A 248 -41.97 20.05 14.28
CA THR A 248 -41.22 19.99 15.54
C THR A 248 -39.81 20.58 15.37
N PRO A 249 -39.14 21.02 16.47
CA PRO A 249 -37.73 21.43 16.39
C PRO A 249 -36.81 20.33 15.83
N GLU A 250 -37.11 19.07 16.10
CA GLU A 250 -36.36 17.91 15.61
C GLU A 250 -36.43 17.78 14.08
N ASP A 251 -37.64 17.88 13.52
CA ASP A 251 -37.86 17.86 12.06
C ASP A 251 -37.14 19.02 11.38
N LYS A 252 -37.22 20.21 11.97
CA LYS A 252 -36.58 21.43 11.44
C LYS A 252 -35.05 21.29 11.40
N ARG A 253 -34.43 20.72 12.43
CA ARG A 253 -32.99 20.42 12.43
C ARG A 253 -32.63 19.40 11.36
N GLN A 254 -33.43 18.36 11.18
CA GLN A 254 -33.20 17.36 10.15
C GLN A 254 -33.29 17.97 8.74
N ILE A 255 -34.26 18.85 8.50
CA ILE A 255 -34.40 19.59 7.24
C ILE A 255 -33.18 20.49 7.00
N ALA A 256 -32.72 21.23 8.00
CA ALA A 256 -31.52 22.05 7.90
C ALA A 256 -30.29 21.19 7.54
N PHE A 257 -30.08 20.07 8.25
CA PHE A 257 -29.00 19.13 7.97
C PHE A 257 -29.05 18.58 6.54
N ASN A 258 -30.23 18.16 6.06
CA ASN A 258 -30.40 17.62 4.72
C ASN A 258 -30.10 18.66 3.63
N ASN A 259 -30.43 19.95 3.87
CA ASN A 259 -30.12 21.04 2.95
C ASN A 259 -28.64 21.44 2.94
N LEU A 260 -27.89 21.11 4.00
CA LEU A 260 -26.45 21.34 4.04
C LEU A 260 -25.68 20.37 3.12
N LEU A 261 -26.11 19.11 3.03
CA LEU A 261 -25.43 18.07 2.24
C LEU A 261 -25.13 18.47 0.77
N PRO A 262 -26.10 18.96 -0.04
CA PRO A 262 -25.80 19.39 -1.41
C PRO A 262 -24.87 20.62 -1.46
N LEU A 263 -24.96 21.53 -0.48
CA LEU A 263 -24.05 22.67 -0.39
C LEU A 263 -22.61 22.23 -0.11
N PHE A 264 -22.42 21.15 0.66
CA PHE A 264 -21.11 20.56 0.83
C PHE A 264 -20.54 19.97 -0.44
N GLU A 265 -21.36 19.32 -1.28
CA GLU A 265 -20.88 18.84 -2.57
C GLU A 265 -20.34 19.98 -3.43
N GLU A 266 -21.08 21.09 -3.51
CA GLU A 266 -20.64 22.30 -4.22
C GLU A 266 -19.31 22.84 -3.65
N ILE A 267 -19.20 22.97 -2.33
CA ILE A 267 -17.97 23.46 -1.66
C ILE A 267 -16.81 22.51 -1.89
N ASN A 268 -17.00 21.20 -1.68
CA ASN A 268 -15.95 20.20 -1.76
C ASN A 268 -15.41 20.08 -3.20
N GLN A 269 -16.29 20.08 -4.20
CA GLN A 269 -15.87 20.09 -5.61
C GLN A 269 -15.11 21.36 -5.98
N SER A 270 -15.61 22.53 -5.54
CA SER A 270 -14.93 23.82 -5.77
C SER A 270 -13.57 23.85 -5.08
N TYR A 271 -13.47 23.34 -3.86
CA TYR A 271 -12.21 23.27 -3.09
C TYR A 271 -11.17 22.38 -3.79
N LEU A 272 -11.57 21.17 -4.18
CA LEU A 272 -10.68 20.23 -4.84
C LEU A 272 -10.22 20.72 -6.22
N SER A 273 -11.12 21.33 -6.99
CA SER A 273 -10.79 21.79 -8.35
C SER A 273 -10.03 23.13 -8.35
N LEU A 274 -10.58 24.14 -7.69
CA LEU A 274 -10.14 25.54 -7.82
C LEU A 274 -9.00 25.91 -6.86
N ILE A 275 -8.77 25.13 -5.81
CA ILE A 275 -7.66 25.36 -4.87
C ILE A 275 -6.60 24.27 -5.03
N VAL A 276 -6.95 23.02 -4.70
CA VAL A 276 -5.98 21.90 -4.68
C VAL A 276 -5.51 21.55 -6.10
N GLY A 277 -6.45 21.38 -7.02
CA GLY A 277 -6.19 21.05 -8.43
C GLY A 277 -5.47 22.17 -9.16
N ALA A 278 -5.90 23.43 -8.95
CA ALA A 278 -5.25 24.61 -9.51
C ALA A 278 -3.79 24.72 -9.06
N ALA A 279 -3.50 24.61 -7.76
CA ALA A 279 -2.14 24.71 -7.22
C ALA A 279 -1.20 23.63 -7.81
N THR A 280 -1.69 22.39 -7.92
CA THR A 280 -0.94 21.28 -8.53
C THR A 280 -0.70 21.51 -10.02
N THR A 281 -1.71 22.02 -10.72
CA THR A 281 -1.63 22.33 -12.16
C THR A 281 -0.63 23.44 -12.46
N TYR A 282 -0.63 24.51 -11.66
CA TYR A 282 0.33 25.60 -11.80
C TYR A 282 1.76 25.12 -11.58
N THR A 283 1.98 24.34 -10.52
CA THR A 283 3.29 23.75 -10.24
C THR A 283 3.81 22.96 -11.43
N LYS A 284 2.97 22.08 -12.00
CA LYS A 284 3.32 21.28 -13.19
C LYS A 284 3.64 22.17 -14.41
N LYS A 285 2.79 23.16 -14.71
CA LYS A 285 2.98 24.05 -15.87
C LYS A 285 4.27 24.87 -15.76
N ILE A 286 4.56 25.41 -14.58
CA ILE A 286 5.78 26.20 -14.35
C ILE A 286 7.00 25.28 -14.45
N ASP A 287 6.95 24.08 -13.88
CA ASP A 287 8.04 23.09 -13.96
C ASP A 287 8.35 22.70 -15.41
N GLU A 288 7.33 22.34 -16.19
CA GLU A 288 7.45 22.01 -17.62
C GLU A 288 7.99 23.20 -18.44
N SER A 289 7.47 24.40 -18.18
CA SER A 289 7.95 25.63 -18.85
C SER A 289 9.40 25.94 -18.52
N LEU A 290 9.80 25.78 -17.25
CA LEU A 290 11.16 25.99 -16.80
C LEU A 290 12.12 24.97 -17.45
N ALA A 291 11.72 23.70 -17.55
CA ALA A 291 12.51 22.67 -18.24
C ALA A 291 12.71 22.98 -19.73
N LEU A 292 11.78 23.67 -20.39
CA LEU A 292 11.96 24.10 -21.78
C LEU A 292 12.91 25.29 -21.92
N ARG A 293 12.91 26.20 -20.95
CA ARG A 293 13.67 27.46 -20.99
C ARG A 293 15.05 27.38 -20.35
N PHE A 294 15.28 26.42 -19.45
CA PHE A 294 16.54 26.26 -18.73
C PHE A 294 17.23 24.92 -19.07
N PRO A 295 18.17 24.89 -20.04
CA PRO A 295 18.80 23.66 -20.50
C PRO A 295 19.51 22.87 -19.40
N ILE A 296 20.16 23.54 -18.45
CA ILE A 296 20.85 22.87 -17.32
C ILE A 296 19.84 22.08 -16.48
N TYR A 297 18.69 22.68 -16.18
CA TYR A 297 17.63 22.00 -15.44
C TYR A 297 17.09 20.79 -16.21
N LYS A 298 16.83 20.94 -17.51
CA LYS A 298 16.44 19.82 -18.38
C LYS A 298 17.46 18.68 -18.38
N SER A 299 18.75 19.01 -18.43
CA SER A 299 19.83 18.03 -18.38
C SER A 299 19.89 17.31 -17.04
N ILE A 300 19.64 18.00 -15.92
CA ILE A 300 19.53 17.38 -14.59
C ILE A 300 18.36 16.38 -14.59
N LEU A 301 17.16 16.81 -14.99
CA LEU A 301 15.98 15.93 -15.01
C LEU A 301 16.20 14.71 -15.92
N THR A 302 16.75 14.92 -17.11
CA THR A 302 17.05 13.84 -18.08
C THR A 302 18.11 12.88 -17.54
N GLY A 303 19.17 13.41 -16.90
CA GLY A 303 20.23 12.61 -16.32
C GLY A 303 19.73 11.71 -15.19
N VAL A 304 18.89 12.26 -14.30
CA VAL A 304 18.26 11.47 -13.22
C VAL A 304 17.26 10.48 -13.80
N GLY A 305 16.45 10.88 -14.77
CA GLY A 305 15.49 10.02 -15.45
C GLY A 305 16.13 8.80 -16.13
N ASN A 306 17.30 9.00 -16.76
CA ASN A 306 18.06 7.95 -17.45
C ASN A 306 18.97 7.12 -16.53
N SER A 307 19.11 7.50 -15.26
CA SER A 307 19.89 6.71 -14.31
C SER A 307 19.21 5.36 -14.04
N MET A 308 19.98 4.29 -13.88
CA MET A 308 19.41 3.00 -13.49
C MET A 308 18.84 3.09 -12.07
N THR A 309 17.60 2.61 -11.87
CA THR A 309 17.04 2.46 -10.53
C THR A 309 17.42 1.09 -10.00
N SER A 310 18.02 1.05 -8.80
CA SER A 310 18.19 -0.19 -8.05
C SER A 310 16.98 -0.40 -7.16
N MET A 311 16.42 -1.61 -7.14
CA MET A 311 15.26 -1.95 -6.32
C MET A 311 15.43 -3.30 -5.61
N PRO A 312 14.82 -3.45 -4.42
CA PRO A 312 14.73 -4.76 -3.76
C PRO A 312 13.98 -5.79 -4.64
N PRO A 313 14.43 -7.06 -4.68
CA PRO A 313 13.88 -8.07 -5.58
C PRO A 313 12.50 -8.65 -5.20
N SER A 314 12.07 -8.59 -3.94
CA SER A 314 10.89 -9.31 -3.43
C SER A 314 9.61 -9.00 -4.20
N GLY A 315 9.37 -7.74 -4.56
CA GLY A 315 8.18 -7.34 -5.33
C GLY A 315 8.12 -8.04 -6.69
N ALA A 316 9.24 -8.04 -7.43
CA ALA A 316 9.33 -8.73 -8.72
C ALA A 316 9.18 -10.26 -8.57
N VAL A 317 9.79 -10.83 -7.53
CA VAL A 317 9.71 -12.26 -7.22
C VAL A 317 8.30 -12.70 -6.88
N VAL A 318 7.58 -11.95 -6.03
CA VAL A 318 6.18 -12.28 -5.67
C VAL A 318 5.25 -12.10 -6.87
N GLY A 319 5.54 -11.16 -7.78
CA GLY A 319 4.86 -11.07 -9.07
C GLY A 319 5.03 -12.36 -9.90
N VAL A 320 6.23 -12.93 -9.93
CA VAL A 320 6.48 -14.25 -10.54
C VAL A 320 5.76 -15.38 -9.81
N TYR A 321 5.66 -15.33 -8.48
CA TYR A 321 4.91 -16.33 -7.72
C TYR A 321 3.45 -16.34 -8.21
N ALA A 322 2.78 -15.19 -8.20
CA ALA A 322 1.40 -15.07 -8.65
C ALA A 322 1.19 -15.56 -10.10
N ALA A 323 2.11 -15.19 -11.01
CA ALA A 323 2.05 -15.66 -12.39
C ALA A 323 2.26 -17.19 -12.51
N THR A 324 3.20 -17.74 -11.73
CA THR A 324 3.49 -19.18 -11.71
C THR A 324 2.31 -19.96 -11.16
N ASP A 325 1.74 -19.51 -10.04
CA ASP A 325 0.61 -20.19 -9.41
C ASP A 325 -0.60 -20.23 -10.36
N ARG A 326 -0.87 -19.12 -11.08
CA ARG A 326 -1.97 -19.04 -12.04
C ARG A 326 -1.81 -20.00 -13.22
N ILE A 327 -0.58 -20.20 -13.71
CA ILE A 327 -0.32 -20.95 -14.95
C ILE A 327 0.02 -22.42 -14.65
N ARG A 328 0.69 -22.70 -13.55
CA ARG A 328 1.33 -23.99 -13.25
C ARG A 328 0.95 -24.58 -11.88
N GLY A 329 0.21 -23.84 -11.07
CA GLY A 329 -0.14 -24.22 -9.70
C GLY A 329 0.94 -23.88 -8.68
N VAL A 330 0.52 -23.75 -7.41
CA VAL A 330 1.35 -23.30 -6.27
C VAL A 330 2.52 -24.27 -5.97
N TRP A 331 2.35 -25.55 -6.31
CA TRP A 331 3.38 -26.59 -6.14
C TRP A 331 4.56 -26.45 -7.11
N LYS A 332 4.46 -25.61 -8.15
CA LYS A 332 5.59 -25.36 -9.06
C LYS A 332 6.57 -24.36 -8.44
N ALA A 333 7.83 -24.76 -8.32
CA ALA A 333 8.90 -23.87 -7.89
C ALA A 333 9.00 -22.60 -8.77
N PRO A 334 9.00 -21.39 -8.18
CA PRO A 334 9.09 -20.11 -8.90
C PRO A 334 10.54 -19.74 -9.26
N ALA A 335 11.30 -20.71 -9.77
CA ALA A 335 12.68 -20.56 -10.22
C ALA A 335 12.79 -20.93 -11.72
N ASN A 336 13.89 -20.50 -12.34
CA ASN A 336 14.14 -20.58 -13.78
C ASN A 336 13.06 -19.83 -14.61
N ILE A 337 12.60 -18.69 -14.07
CA ILE A 337 11.63 -17.79 -14.71
C ILE A 337 12.27 -16.41 -14.83
N SER A 338 12.10 -15.78 -16.00
CA SER A 338 12.66 -14.48 -16.31
C SER A 338 11.85 -13.34 -15.68
N LEU A 339 12.56 -12.32 -15.21
CA LEU A 339 11.96 -11.12 -14.65
C LEU A 339 11.72 -10.08 -15.76
N ALA A 340 10.47 -9.62 -15.87
CA ALA A 340 10.12 -8.54 -16.80
C ALA A 340 10.64 -7.18 -16.30
N ASN A 341 11.00 -6.29 -17.23
CA ASN A 341 11.49 -4.92 -16.94
C ASN A 341 12.74 -4.84 -16.03
N VAL A 342 13.47 -5.94 -15.89
CA VAL A 342 14.76 -6.01 -15.22
C VAL A 342 15.88 -6.02 -16.25
N ILE A 343 16.79 -5.07 -16.14
CA ILE A 343 17.98 -4.99 -16.99
C ILE A 343 18.99 -6.03 -16.54
N SER A 344 19.35 -6.01 -15.26
CA SER A 344 20.36 -6.91 -14.66
C SER A 344 20.26 -6.95 -13.13
N PRO A 345 20.82 -7.98 -12.46
CA PRO A 345 21.11 -7.94 -11.04
C PRO A 345 22.20 -6.88 -10.73
N SER A 346 22.19 -6.31 -9.53
CA SER A 346 23.16 -5.31 -9.11
C SER A 346 24.57 -5.88 -8.89
N VAL A 347 24.66 -7.16 -8.55
CA VAL A 347 25.89 -7.92 -8.30
C VAL A 347 25.90 -9.20 -9.13
N ILE A 348 27.07 -9.60 -9.61
CA ILE A 348 27.28 -10.89 -10.28
C ILE A 348 28.03 -11.79 -9.30
N PHE A 349 27.46 -12.95 -9.00
CA PHE A 349 28.08 -13.93 -8.10
C PHE A 349 28.93 -14.95 -8.87
N SER A 350 30.09 -15.27 -8.31
CA SER A 350 30.89 -16.43 -8.68
C SER A 350 30.19 -17.75 -8.28
N LYS A 351 30.70 -18.88 -8.76
CA LYS A 351 30.15 -20.20 -8.42
C LYS A 351 30.21 -20.48 -6.92
N THR A 352 31.34 -20.19 -6.28
CA THR A 352 31.53 -20.41 -4.84
C THR A 352 30.60 -19.53 -3.99
N GLU A 353 30.40 -18.28 -4.37
CA GLU A 353 29.45 -17.40 -3.68
C GLU A 353 28.00 -17.91 -3.79
N LEU A 354 27.60 -18.44 -4.95
CA LEU A 354 26.28 -19.05 -5.12
C LEU A 354 26.09 -20.30 -4.28
N GLU A 355 27.11 -21.14 -4.16
CA GLU A 355 27.09 -22.31 -3.28
C GLU A 355 26.89 -21.88 -1.82
N ASN A 356 27.61 -20.84 -1.37
CA ASN A 356 27.47 -20.27 -0.03
C ASN A 356 26.13 -19.56 0.20
N LEU A 357 25.49 -19.04 -0.85
CA LEU A 357 24.12 -18.51 -0.78
C LEU A 357 23.10 -19.64 -0.57
N ASN A 358 23.29 -20.77 -1.24
CA ASN A 358 22.41 -21.94 -1.14
C ASN A 358 22.52 -22.65 0.22
N VAL A 359 23.73 -22.88 0.73
CA VAL A 359 23.97 -23.47 2.05
C VAL A 359 25.11 -22.73 2.72
N ASP A 360 24.81 -22.09 3.84
CA ASP A 360 25.84 -21.54 4.71
C ASP A 360 26.23 -22.60 5.75
N ALA A 361 27.51 -22.98 5.76
CA ALA A 361 28.02 -24.05 6.63
C ALA A 361 27.93 -23.71 8.13
N VAL A 362 27.78 -22.44 8.49
CA VAL A 362 27.77 -21.97 9.88
C VAL A 362 26.37 -21.55 10.30
N ALA A 363 25.70 -20.71 9.50
CA ALA A 363 24.43 -20.08 9.86
C ALA A 363 23.18 -20.83 9.38
N GLY A 364 23.30 -21.75 8.42
CA GLY A 364 22.22 -22.66 7.99
C GLY A 364 21.02 -22.03 7.26
N LYS A 365 21.13 -20.77 6.80
CA LYS A 365 20.04 -19.96 6.21
C LYS A 365 20.25 -19.70 4.73
N SER A 366 19.44 -20.33 3.87
CA SER A 366 19.56 -20.15 2.42
C SER A 366 19.03 -18.80 1.97
N ILE A 367 19.67 -18.26 0.94
CA ILE A 367 19.26 -17.03 0.25
C ILE A 367 19.25 -17.34 -1.24
N ASN A 368 18.13 -17.06 -1.90
CA ASN A 368 17.95 -17.37 -3.31
C ASN A 368 18.57 -16.30 -4.19
N ALA A 369 19.46 -16.71 -5.09
CA ALA A 369 20.12 -15.80 -6.01
C ALA A 369 19.24 -15.49 -7.24
N ILE A 370 19.36 -14.28 -7.77
CA ILE A 370 18.85 -13.85 -9.07
C ILE A 370 20.05 -13.58 -9.97
N ARG A 371 20.04 -14.12 -11.20
CA ARG A 371 21.22 -14.13 -12.07
C ARG A 371 20.86 -13.84 -13.52
N SER A 372 21.76 -13.20 -14.23
CA SER A 372 21.67 -13.07 -15.69
C SER A 372 22.26 -14.29 -16.38
N PHE A 373 21.58 -14.72 -17.44
CA PHE A 373 21.99 -15.78 -18.35
C PHE A 373 21.97 -15.27 -19.78
N LEU A 374 23.04 -15.53 -20.53
CA LEU A 374 23.09 -15.20 -21.94
C LEU A 374 21.97 -15.93 -22.69
N GLY A 375 21.18 -15.19 -23.48
CA GLY A 375 20.05 -15.72 -24.24
C GLY A 375 18.78 -16.02 -23.45
N LYS A 376 18.80 -15.97 -22.10
CA LYS A 376 17.60 -16.20 -21.25
C LYS A 376 17.19 -14.99 -20.39
N GLY A 377 18.04 -13.96 -20.33
CA GLY A 377 17.79 -12.77 -19.51
C GLY A 377 18.09 -12.99 -18.03
N THR A 378 17.43 -12.22 -17.16
CA THR A 378 17.64 -12.28 -15.71
C THR A 378 16.61 -13.19 -15.06
N LEU A 379 17.07 -14.30 -14.48
CA LEU A 379 16.24 -15.37 -13.95
C LEU A 379 16.32 -15.45 -12.42
N ILE A 380 15.21 -15.81 -11.79
CA ILE A 380 15.21 -16.31 -10.41
C ILE A 380 15.92 -17.67 -10.40
N TYR A 381 17.01 -17.80 -9.64
CA TYR A 381 17.89 -18.97 -9.63
C TYR A 381 17.96 -19.64 -8.25
N GLY A 382 16.83 -19.68 -7.55
CA GLY A 382 16.67 -20.38 -6.28
C GLY A 382 15.20 -20.46 -5.84
N ALA A 383 14.85 -21.53 -5.12
CA ALA A 383 13.50 -21.75 -4.59
C ALA A 383 13.50 -22.35 -3.17
N ARG A 384 14.54 -22.05 -2.38
CA ARG A 384 14.66 -22.51 -0.99
C ARG A 384 13.94 -21.57 -0.02
N THR A 385 13.48 -22.14 1.10
CA THR A 385 13.13 -21.37 2.30
C THR A 385 14.42 -20.99 3.05
N LEU A 386 14.31 -20.25 4.16
CA LEU A 386 15.47 -20.04 5.04
C LEU A 386 15.91 -21.36 5.70
N ALA A 387 15.00 -22.32 5.87
CA ALA A 387 15.31 -23.67 6.36
C ALA A 387 15.92 -24.57 5.28
N GLY A 388 16.95 -24.10 4.57
CA GLY A 388 17.49 -24.82 3.42
C GLY A 388 18.22 -26.13 3.74
N ASN A 389 18.68 -26.28 4.98
CA ASN A 389 19.29 -27.52 5.47
C ASN A 389 18.25 -28.55 5.93
N ASP A 390 16.99 -28.15 6.04
CA ASP A 390 15.89 -29.04 6.39
C ASP A 390 15.60 -30.02 5.23
N ASN A 391 15.09 -31.21 5.53
CA ASN A 391 14.75 -32.22 4.52
C ASN A 391 13.27 -32.19 4.13
N GLU A 392 12.40 -31.62 4.95
CA GLU A 392 10.96 -31.51 4.77
C GLU A 392 10.59 -30.15 4.17
N TRP A 393 11.05 -29.06 4.79
CA TRP A 393 10.63 -27.69 4.50
C TRP A 393 11.64 -26.88 3.69
N ARG A 394 12.56 -27.54 3.00
CA ARG A 394 13.62 -26.91 2.21
C ARG A 394 13.11 -25.94 1.15
N TYR A 395 12.00 -26.27 0.49
CA TYR A 395 11.57 -25.59 -0.73
C TYR A 395 10.32 -24.76 -0.51
N ILE A 396 10.33 -23.54 -1.05
CA ILE A 396 9.22 -22.60 -0.90
C ILE A 396 7.95 -23.10 -1.57
N SER A 397 8.05 -23.84 -2.68
CA SER A 397 6.88 -24.44 -3.34
C SER A 397 6.19 -25.48 -2.47
N VAL A 398 6.95 -26.24 -1.67
CA VAL A 398 6.39 -27.24 -0.75
C VAL A 398 5.67 -26.53 0.40
N ARG A 399 6.32 -25.57 1.09
CA ARG A 399 5.66 -24.82 2.17
C ARG A 399 4.40 -24.09 1.70
N ARG A 400 4.46 -23.43 0.55
CA ARG A 400 3.30 -22.71 -0.01
C ARG A 400 2.17 -23.65 -0.41
N PHE A 401 2.50 -24.84 -0.93
CA PHE A 401 1.49 -25.86 -1.25
C PHE A 401 0.78 -26.35 0.01
N PHE A 402 1.53 -26.68 1.08
CA PHE A 402 0.94 -27.07 2.37
C PHE A 402 0.04 -25.97 2.94
N ASN A 403 0.50 -24.72 2.99
CA ASN A 403 -0.33 -23.60 3.45
C ASN A 403 -1.66 -23.49 2.66
N MET A 404 -1.61 -23.66 1.34
CA MET A 404 -2.81 -23.60 0.49
C MET A 404 -3.78 -24.74 0.83
N VAL A 405 -3.28 -25.97 1.02
CA VAL A 405 -4.12 -27.12 1.35
C VAL A 405 -4.69 -26.99 2.77
N GLU A 406 -3.88 -26.62 3.76
CA GLU A 406 -4.29 -26.38 5.15
C GLU A 406 -5.41 -25.33 5.22
N GLU A 407 -5.23 -24.19 4.56
CA GLU A 407 -6.23 -23.11 4.57
C GLU A 407 -7.50 -23.49 3.79
N SER A 408 -7.36 -24.17 2.64
CA SER A 408 -8.53 -24.61 1.85
C SER A 408 -9.37 -25.64 2.59
N THR A 409 -8.72 -26.61 3.26
CA THR A 409 -9.41 -27.64 4.04
C THR A 409 -10.07 -27.05 5.27
N LYS A 410 -9.40 -26.16 6.00
CA LYS A 410 -9.97 -25.42 7.13
C LYS A 410 -11.25 -24.68 6.74
N ASN A 411 -11.20 -23.88 5.68
CA ASN A 411 -12.37 -23.11 5.20
C ASN A 411 -13.51 -24.03 4.75
N ALA A 412 -13.20 -25.16 4.11
CA ALA A 412 -14.22 -26.13 3.69
C ALA A 412 -14.88 -26.87 4.88
N THR A 413 -14.11 -27.12 5.95
CA THR A 413 -14.62 -27.79 7.16
C THR A 413 -15.46 -26.88 8.07
N GLU A 414 -15.44 -25.56 7.86
CA GLU A 414 -16.19 -24.60 8.70
C GLU A 414 -17.71 -24.86 8.67
N ALA A 415 -18.24 -25.30 7.53
CA ALA A 415 -19.66 -25.64 7.38
C ALA A 415 -20.11 -26.85 8.24
N PHE A 416 -19.17 -27.62 8.79
CA PHE A 416 -19.44 -28.78 9.65
C PHE A 416 -19.32 -28.44 11.14
N VAL A 417 -18.96 -27.20 11.48
CA VAL A 417 -18.97 -26.75 12.88
C VAL A 417 -20.41 -26.70 13.37
N PHE A 418 -20.67 -27.32 14.52
CA PHE A 418 -22.00 -27.53 15.12
C PHE A 418 -22.91 -28.55 14.43
N GLU A 419 -22.42 -29.27 13.42
CA GLU A 419 -23.10 -30.49 12.95
C GLU A 419 -22.99 -31.63 13.97
N PRO A 420 -23.89 -32.62 13.96
CA PRO A 420 -23.78 -33.81 14.81
C PRO A 420 -22.42 -34.50 14.63
N ASN A 421 -21.67 -34.69 15.73
CA ASN A 421 -20.37 -35.36 15.74
C ASN A 421 -20.52 -36.89 15.64
N ASP A 422 -20.99 -37.36 14.50
CA ASP A 422 -21.27 -38.77 14.22
C ASP A 422 -20.54 -39.29 12.97
N ALA A 423 -20.65 -40.60 12.74
CA ALA A 423 -20.00 -41.25 11.60
C ALA A 423 -20.45 -40.70 10.23
N ASN A 424 -21.67 -40.18 10.10
CA ASN A 424 -22.15 -39.62 8.83
C ASN A 424 -21.42 -38.32 8.52
N THR A 425 -21.24 -37.46 9.52
CA THR A 425 -20.47 -36.21 9.40
C THR A 425 -19.01 -36.50 9.07
N TRP A 426 -18.38 -37.46 9.76
CA TRP A 426 -16.98 -37.84 9.52
C TRP A 426 -16.75 -38.31 8.07
N VAL A 427 -17.60 -39.19 7.56
CA VAL A 427 -17.49 -39.72 6.19
C VAL A 427 -17.66 -38.61 5.15
N LYS A 428 -18.59 -37.66 5.37
CA LYS A 428 -18.77 -36.50 4.48
C LYS A 428 -17.52 -35.64 4.42
N VAL A 429 -16.95 -35.31 5.58
CA VAL A 429 -15.73 -34.49 5.66
C VAL A 429 -14.54 -35.19 5.03
N GLN A 430 -14.35 -36.48 5.33
CA GLN A 430 -13.29 -37.30 4.74
C GLN A 430 -13.40 -37.32 3.21
N ALA A 431 -14.57 -37.67 2.66
CA ALA A 431 -14.78 -37.76 1.23
C ALA A 431 -14.55 -36.42 0.53
N MET A 432 -14.92 -35.31 1.15
CA MET A 432 -14.68 -33.97 0.60
C MET A 432 -13.18 -33.67 0.46
N ILE A 433 -12.40 -33.93 1.52
CA ILE A 433 -10.96 -33.69 1.53
C ILE A 433 -10.25 -34.65 0.56
N GLU A 434 -10.64 -35.92 0.52
CA GLU A 434 -10.09 -36.91 -0.43
C GLU A 434 -10.37 -36.52 -1.89
N ASN A 435 -11.56 -36.01 -2.20
CA ASN A 435 -11.90 -35.52 -3.54
C ASN A 435 -11.06 -34.30 -3.94
N PHE A 436 -10.81 -33.39 -3.01
CA PHE A 436 -9.95 -32.23 -3.23
C PHE A 436 -8.50 -32.66 -3.51
N LEU A 437 -7.92 -33.51 -2.66
CA LEU A 437 -6.56 -34.02 -2.83
C LEU A 437 -6.41 -34.89 -4.08
N SER A 438 -7.44 -35.66 -4.44
CA SER A 438 -7.49 -36.41 -5.70
C SER A 438 -7.41 -35.50 -6.91
N THR A 439 -8.10 -34.34 -6.87
CA THR A 439 -8.04 -33.34 -7.94
C THR A 439 -6.64 -32.76 -8.07
N LEU A 440 -6.01 -32.40 -6.96
CA LEU A 440 -4.63 -31.90 -6.93
C LEU A 440 -3.61 -32.95 -7.41
N TRP A 441 -3.78 -34.21 -7.03
CA TRP A 441 -2.94 -35.31 -7.49
C TRP A 441 -3.04 -35.49 -9.02
N ARG A 442 -4.25 -35.48 -9.58
CA ARG A 442 -4.46 -35.54 -11.05
C ARG A 442 -3.83 -34.36 -11.80
N GLN A 443 -3.73 -33.20 -11.16
CA GLN A 443 -3.03 -32.01 -11.68
C GLN A 443 -1.49 -32.09 -11.52
N GLY A 444 -0.97 -33.14 -10.89
CA GLY A 444 0.46 -33.36 -10.68
C GLY A 444 1.04 -32.57 -9.50
N ALA A 445 0.22 -32.15 -8.53
CA ALA A 445 0.67 -31.44 -7.33
C ALA A 445 1.28 -32.38 -6.28
N LEU A 446 0.81 -33.64 -6.26
CA LEU A 446 1.22 -34.68 -5.32
C LEU A 446 2.00 -35.78 -6.04
N GLN A 447 2.98 -36.36 -5.35
CA GLN A 447 3.85 -37.41 -5.86
C GLN A 447 3.29 -38.78 -5.47
N GLY A 448 3.05 -39.64 -6.44
CA GLY A 448 2.65 -41.02 -6.23
C GLY A 448 2.02 -41.61 -7.49
N MET A 449 2.28 -42.88 -7.77
CA MET A 449 1.68 -43.57 -8.93
C MET A 449 0.18 -43.84 -8.76
N LYS A 450 -0.30 -43.89 -7.52
CA LYS A 450 -1.69 -44.08 -7.14
C LYS A 450 -2.07 -43.10 -6.02
N PRO A 451 -3.35 -42.75 -5.84
CA PRO A 451 -3.78 -41.84 -4.78
C PRO A 451 -3.28 -42.24 -3.39
N GLU A 452 -3.28 -43.54 -3.07
CA GLU A 452 -2.90 -44.05 -1.75
C GLU A 452 -1.39 -43.93 -1.46
N HIS A 453 -0.57 -43.74 -2.51
CA HIS A 453 0.85 -43.42 -2.36
C HIS A 453 1.09 -41.91 -2.19
N ALA A 454 0.12 -41.08 -2.60
CA ALA A 454 0.25 -39.63 -2.72
C ALA A 454 -0.34 -38.90 -1.51
N PHE A 455 -1.44 -39.38 -0.95
CA PHE A 455 -2.05 -38.83 0.24
C PHE A 455 -2.90 -39.86 1.00
N TYR A 456 -3.22 -39.55 2.24
CA TYR A 456 -4.27 -40.24 3.00
C TYR A 456 -5.06 -39.22 3.83
N VAL A 457 -6.32 -39.54 4.09
CA VAL A 457 -7.18 -38.81 5.02
C VAL A 457 -7.78 -39.84 5.98
N ALA A 458 -7.65 -39.61 7.27
CA ALA A 458 -8.21 -40.49 8.30
C ALA A 458 -9.06 -39.69 9.28
N VAL A 459 -10.25 -40.21 9.56
CA VAL A 459 -11.14 -39.72 10.61
C VAL A 459 -11.96 -40.90 11.16
N GLY A 460 -12.14 -40.96 12.48
CA GLY A 460 -13.11 -41.86 13.10
C GLY A 460 -12.70 -42.36 14.49
N LEU A 461 -13.69 -42.93 15.19
CA LEU A 461 -13.51 -43.55 16.50
C LEU A 461 -12.55 -44.76 16.41
N GLY A 462 -11.52 -44.77 17.24
CA GLY A 462 -10.49 -45.81 17.23
C GLY A 462 -9.49 -45.71 16.07
N LYS A 463 -9.59 -44.67 15.23
CA LYS A 463 -8.60 -44.31 14.20
C LYS A 463 -7.84 -43.05 14.59
N THR A 464 -8.55 -41.92 14.66
CA THR A 464 -8.00 -40.60 15.00
C THR A 464 -8.58 -40.01 16.27
N MET A 465 -9.70 -40.55 16.76
CA MET A 465 -10.43 -40.05 17.92
C MET A 465 -10.69 -41.16 18.93
N THR A 466 -10.69 -40.80 20.21
CA THR A 466 -11.17 -41.62 21.32
C THR A 466 -12.63 -41.30 21.65
N ALA A 467 -13.27 -42.12 22.49
CA ALA A 467 -14.61 -41.80 22.98
C ALA A 467 -14.63 -40.49 23.80
N LEU A 468 -13.53 -40.17 24.49
CA LEU A 468 -13.39 -38.92 25.23
C LEU A 468 -13.36 -37.72 24.28
N ASP A 469 -12.63 -37.80 23.16
CA ASP A 469 -12.59 -36.72 22.16
C ASP A 469 -14.00 -36.39 21.64
N ILE A 470 -14.83 -37.40 21.40
CA ILE A 470 -16.22 -37.21 20.95
C ILE A 470 -17.07 -36.54 22.03
N LEU A 471 -16.95 -36.97 23.29
CA LEU A 471 -17.67 -36.37 24.43
C LEU A 471 -17.26 -34.92 24.67
N GLU A 472 -16.00 -34.58 24.38
CA GLU A 472 -15.49 -33.21 24.43
C GLU A 472 -15.81 -32.39 23.16
N GLY A 473 -16.54 -32.96 22.20
CA GLY A 473 -16.94 -32.29 20.96
C GLY A 473 -15.81 -32.11 19.94
N ARG A 474 -14.71 -32.85 20.06
CA ARG A 474 -13.58 -32.78 19.13
C ARG A 474 -13.82 -33.71 17.94
N MET A 475 -13.52 -33.20 16.74
CA MET A 475 -13.43 -33.98 15.52
C MET A 475 -12.00 -33.88 14.98
N ILE A 476 -11.21 -34.96 15.09
CA ILE A 476 -9.79 -34.98 14.72
C ILE A 476 -9.63 -35.66 13.36
N ILE A 477 -9.11 -34.91 12.38
CA ILE A 477 -8.85 -35.38 11.02
C ILE A 477 -7.34 -35.37 10.80
N GLU A 478 -6.79 -36.51 10.39
CA GLU A 478 -5.38 -36.65 10.04
C GLU A 478 -5.23 -36.66 8.51
N ILE A 479 -4.36 -35.82 7.98
CA ILE A 479 -4.12 -35.67 6.54
C ILE A 479 -2.62 -35.77 6.27
N GLY A 480 -2.20 -36.80 5.54
CA GLY A 480 -0.84 -36.92 5.03
C GLY A 480 -0.77 -36.67 3.54
N MET A 481 0.24 -35.95 3.06
CA MET A 481 0.41 -35.66 1.63
C MET A 481 1.88 -35.63 1.20
N ALA A 482 2.16 -36.19 0.02
CA ALA A 482 3.49 -36.23 -0.58
C ALA A 482 3.63 -35.12 -1.64
N ALA A 483 4.11 -33.95 -1.25
CA ALA A 483 4.28 -32.83 -2.19
C ALA A 483 5.44 -33.04 -3.18
N VAL A 484 5.27 -32.57 -4.42
CA VAL A 484 6.30 -32.64 -5.45
C VAL A 484 7.48 -31.70 -5.12
N ARG A 485 8.69 -32.24 -5.19
CA ARG A 485 9.94 -31.50 -4.97
C ARG A 485 10.58 -31.07 -6.32
N PRO A 486 11.18 -29.88 -6.40
CA PRO A 486 11.89 -29.47 -7.61
C PRO A 486 13.22 -30.24 -7.79
N ALA A 487 13.59 -30.51 -9.04
CA ALA A 487 14.93 -30.98 -9.39
C ALA A 487 15.92 -29.80 -9.37
N GLU A 488 16.68 -29.67 -8.29
CA GLU A 488 17.65 -28.57 -8.11
C GLU A 488 18.99 -28.83 -8.81
N PHE A 489 19.46 -30.08 -8.83
CA PHE A 489 20.73 -30.47 -9.44
C PHE A 489 20.53 -31.51 -10.53
N ILE A 490 21.20 -31.33 -11.67
CA ILE A 490 21.27 -32.31 -12.76
C ILE A 490 22.73 -32.73 -12.89
N ILE A 491 23.03 -33.99 -12.56
CA ILE A 491 24.38 -34.56 -12.62
C ILE A 491 24.49 -35.44 -13.86
N LEU A 492 25.28 -35.00 -14.84
CA LEU A 492 25.60 -35.80 -16.03
C LEU A 492 26.88 -36.60 -15.78
N ARG A 493 26.80 -37.93 -15.89
CA ARG A 493 27.94 -38.83 -15.77
C ARG A 493 28.31 -39.32 -17.16
N PHE A 494 29.51 -38.99 -17.61
CA PHE A 494 30.04 -39.43 -18.89
C PHE A 494 31.00 -40.61 -18.67
N SER A 495 30.86 -41.67 -19.46
CA SER A 495 31.82 -42.76 -19.54
C SER A 495 32.19 -43.01 -21.00
N HIS A 496 33.46 -43.31 -21.25
CA HIS A 496 33.92 -43.69 -22.58
C HIS A 496 33.68 -45.19 -22.77
N LYS A 497 32.72 -45.54 -23.63
CA LYS A 497 32.50 -46.93 -24.04
C LYS A 497 33.40 -47.25 -25.22
N MET A 498 34.31 -48.23 -25.08
CA MET A 498 35.13 -48.71 -26.20
C MET A 498 34.25 -49.40 -27.24
N ALA A 499 34.65 -49.29 -28.52
CA ALA A 499 33.97 -49.99 -29.60
C ALA A 499 34.09 -51.51 -29.39
N GLU A 500 32.93 -52.17 -29.30
CA GLU A 500 32.83 -53.63 -29.31
C GLU A 500 32.70 -54.05 -30.77
N SER A 501 33.65 -54.86 -31.26
CA SER A 501 33.60 -55.45 -32.63
C SER A 501 32.75 -56.70 -32.66
#